data_AF-F4SXY8-F1
#
_entry.id   AF-F4SXY8-F1
#
_cell.length_a   1.000
_cell.length_b   1.000
_cell.length_c   1.000
_cell.angle_alpha   90.00
_cell.angle_beta   90.00
_cell.angle_gamma   90.00
#
_symmetry.space_group_name_H-M   'P 1'
#
loop_
_entity.id
_entity.type
_entity.pdbx_description
1 polymer ?
#
loop_
_entity_poly.entity_id
_entity_poly.type
_entity_poly.pdbx_seq_one_letter_code
_entity_poly.pdbx_strand_id
1 'polypeptide(L)' 'MIDIDAISLELYISGYLLWKFNLSAEIIFSPDFIRIILLIVVLFLT' A
#
# COMPACT_ATOMS: atom_id res chain seq x y z
N MET A 1 -29.67 -8.48 -17.10
CA MET A 1 -29.43 -9.31 -15.90
C MET A 1 -28.07 -8.88 -15.39
N ILE A 2 -28.02 -8.23 -14.22
CA ILE A 2 -26.74 -7.84 -13.62
C ILE A 2 -26.06 -9.14 -13.20
N ASP A 3 -24.83 -9.37 -13.69
CA ASP A 3 -24.03 -10.52 -13.30
C ASP A 3 -23.47 -10.26 -11.90
N ILE A 4 -24.18 -10.80 -10.91
CA ILE A 4 -23.88 -10.63 -9.48
C ILE A 4 -22.52 -11.25 -9.15
N ASP A 5 -22.12 -12.31 -9.85
CA ASP A 5 -20.83 -12.96 -9.66
C ASP A 5 -19.68 -12.05 -10.14
N ALA A 6 -19.87 -11.36 -11.26
CA ALA A 6 -18.91 -10.37 -11.76
C ALA A 6 -18.74 -9.18 -10.80
N ILE A 7 -19.83 -8.65 -10.25
CA ILE A 7 -19.79 -7.55 -9.26
C ILE A 7 -19.10 -7.98 -7.97
N SER A 8 -19.42 -9.19 -7.48
CA SER A 8 -18.81 -9.76 -6.28
C SER A 8 -17.30 -9.91 -6.45
N LEU A 9 -16.86 -10.40 -7.61
CA LEU A 9 -15.44 -10.53 -7.95
C LEU A 9 -14.73 -9.17 -8.04
N GLU A 10 -15.38 -8.17 -8.64
CA GLU A 10 -14.83 -6.82 -8.77
C GLU A 10 -14.66 -6.15 -7.40
N LEU A 11 -15.65 -6.28 -6.50
CA LEU A 11 -15.56 -5.78 -5.12
C LEU A 11 -14.48 -6.51 -4.32
N TYR A 12 -14.35 -7.83 -4.50
CA TYR A 12 -13.30 -8.62 -3.85
C TYR A 12 -11.90 -8.18 -4.29
N ILE A 13 -11.68 -8.02 -5.60
CA ILE A 13 -10.40 -7.56 -6.16
C ILE A 13 -10.10 -6.13 -5.68
N SER A 14 -11.08 -5.23 -5.74
CA SER A 14 -10.93 -3.84 -5.32
C SER A 14 -10.59 -3.74 -3.83
N GLY A 15 -11.29 -4.50 -2.97
CA GLY A 15 -11.02 -4.56 -1.54
C GLY A 15 -9.65 -5.15 -1.21
N TYR A 16 -9.25 -6.22 -1.91
CA TYR A 16 -7.93 -6.83 -1.75
C TYR A 16 -6.80 -5.87 -2.13
N LEU A 17 -6.94 -5.17 -3.25
CA LEU A 17 -5.97 -4.16 -3.69
C LEU A 17 -5.89 -3.02 -2.68
N LEU A 18 -7.03 -2.50 -2.21
CA LEU A 18 -7.08 -1.41 -1.24
C LEU A 18 -6.43 -1.81 0.10
N TRP A 19 -6.68 -3.02 0.57
CA TRP A 19 -6.04 -3.58 1.76
C TRP A 19 -4.51 -3.70 1.58
N LYS A 20 -4.05 -4.21 0.44
CA LYS A 20 -2.63 -4.34 0.12
C LYS A 20 -1.94 -2.97 0.02
N PHE A 21 -2.61 -1.98 -0.58
CA PHE A 21 -2.12 -0.60 -0.61
C PHE A 21 -2.05 0.01 0.79
N ASN A 22 -3.06 -0.23 1.64
CA ASN A 22 -3.07 0.30 2.99
C ASN A 22 -1.94 -0.29 3.85
N LEU A 23 -1.70 -1.60 3.78
CA LEU A 23 -0.56 -2.23 4.46
C LEU A 23 0.79 -1.73 3.94
N SER A 24 0.92 -1.57 2.63
CA SER A 24 2.14 -1.01 2.05
C SER A 24 2.36 0.44 2.48
N ALA A 25 1.29 1.24 2.58
CA ALA A 25 1.35 2.59 3.08
C ALA A 25 1.72 2.62 4.56
N GLU A 26 1.16 1.75 5.40
CA GLU A 26 1.50 1.61 6.82
C GLU A 26 3.00 1.31 7.01
N ILE A 27 3.57 0.44 6.18
CA ILE A 27 5.01 0.14 6.20
C ILE A 27 5.84 1.37 5.79
N ILE A 28 5.43 2.08 4.73
CA ILE A 28 6.13 3.28 4.22
C ILE A 28 6.05 4.44 5.23
N PHE A 29 4.90 4.60 5.89
CA PHE A 29 4.67 5.65 6.90
C PHE A 29 5.08 5.23 8.31
N SER A 30 5.63 4.01 8.48
CA SER A 30 6.20 3.60 9.75
C SER A 30 7.33 4.58 10.13
N PRO A 31 7.33 5.12 11.36
CA PRO A 31 8.38 6.03 11.82
C PRO A 31 9.79 5.46 11.69
N ASP A 32 9.95 4.14 11.77
CA ASP A 32 11.24 3.47 11.61
C ASP A 32 11.67 3.42 10.14
N PHE A 33 10.75 3.15 9.23
CA PHE A 33 11.03 3.12 7.78
C PHE A 33 11.44 4.50 7.26
N ILE A 34 10.71 5.55 7.66
CA ILE A 34 11.04 6.94 7.31
C ILE A 34 12.44 7.31 7.81
N ARG A 35 12.79 6.90 9.04
CA ARG A 35 14.13 7.14 9.60
C ARG A 35 15.24 6.49 8.78
N ILE A 36 15.03 5.26 8.31
CA ILE A 36 16.00 4.55 7.46
C ILE A 36 16.17 5.25 6.12
N ILE A 37 15.06 5.60 5.45
CA ILE A 37 15.10 6.33 4.17
C ILE A 37 15.82 7.68 4.35
N LEU A 38 15.49 8.43 5.40
CA LEU A 38 16.10 9.72 5.67
C LEU A 38 17.61 9.60 5.89
N LEU A 39 18.06 8.59 6.64
CA LEU A 39 19.48 8.34 6.90
C LEU A 39 20.24 7.99 5.62
N ILE A 40 19.65 7.16 4.76
CA ILE A 40 20.19 6.85 3.43
C ILE A 40 20.32 8.14 2.61
N VAL A 41 19.25 8.93 2.52
CA VAL A 41 19.23 10.18 1.75
C VAL A 41 20.31 11.15 2.25
N VAL A 42 20.44 11.32 3.56
CA VAL A 42 21.48 12.18 4.15
C VAL A 42 22.88 11.69 3.81
N LEU A 43 23.12 10.37 3.88
CA LEU A 43 24.43 9.78 3.57
C LEU A 43 24.85 9.99 2.11
N PHE A 44 23.89 9.98 1.17
CA PHE A 44 24.18 10.18 -0.25
C PHE A 44 24.22 11.65 -0.69
N LEU A 45 23.65 12.56 0.11
CA LEU A 45 23.61 14.00 -0.18
C LEU A 45 24.73 14.81 0.51
N THR A 46 25.51 14.18 1.39
CA THR A 46 26.65 14.80 2.09
C THR A 46 27.97 14.24 1.56
#